data_AF-A0A954G3X5-F1
#
_entry.id   AF-A0A954G3X5-F1
#
_cell.length_a   1.000
_cell.length_b   1.000
_cell.length_c   1.000
_cell.angle_alpha   90.00
_cell.angle_beta   90.00
_cell.angle_gamma   90.00
#
_symmetry.space_group_name_H-M   'P 1'
#
loop_
_entity.id
_entity.type
_entity.pdbx_description
1 polymer ?
#
loop_
_entity_poly.entity_id
_entity_poly.type
_entity_poly.pdbx_seq_one_letter_code
_entity_poly.pdbx_strand_id
1 'polypeptide(L)'
;QVWASKSPKLKFNSAVMHSGYVYGLDEGILTCLNLENGKRMWKKGRYGYGQLLLVDSMLLILAEDGSVELVKADPEAYSQVAKLQAISGQTWNHPALAQGKLFVRNSEMAACFDLSPVSEFLPAEETDR
;
A
#
# COMPACT_ATOMS: atom_id res chain seq x y z
N GLN A 1 -20.85 1.67 -21.09
CA GLN A 1 -20.67 1.24 -19.69
C GLN A 1 -20.41 -0.26 -19.70
N VAL A 2 -19.23 -0.72 -19.28
CA VAL A 2 -18.80 -2.14 -19.40
C VAL A 2 -19.35 -2.99 -18.24
N TRP A 3 -19.34 -2.45 -17.03
CA TRP A 3 -20.07 -2.98 -15.87
C TRP A 3 -20.25 -1.88 -14.81
N ALA A 4 -21.07 -2.15 -13.80
CA ALA A 4 -21.20 -1.30 -12.61
C ALA A 4 -21.40 -2.18 -11.38
N SER A 5 -20.86 -1.74 -10.24
CA SER A 5 -20.94 -2.49 -8.98
C SER A 5 -21.11 -1.54 -7.80
N LYS A 6 -21.79 -2.01 -6.74
CA LYS A 6 -21.86 -1.35 -5.43
C LYS A 6 -20.65 -1.68 -4.54
N SER A 7 -19.70 -2.44 -5.05
CA SER A 7 -18.46 -2.84 -4.37
C SER A 7 -17.30 -2.76 -5.35
N PRO A 8 -16.13 -2.26 -4.92
CA PRO A 8 -15.73 -2.02 -3.54
C PRO A 8 -16.21 -0.65 -3.03
N LYS A 9 -16.43 -0.54 -1.71
CA LYS A 9 -16.76 0.72 -1.04
C LYS A 9 -15.49 1.36 -0.49
N LEU A 10 -14.90 2.22 -1.31
CA LEU A 10 -13.64 2.90 -1.02
C LEU A 10 -13.87 4.13 -0.14
N LYS A 11 -14.04 3.91 1.16
CA LYS A 11 -14.24 5.01 2.13
C LYS A 11 -12.90 5.71 2.35
N PHE A 12 -12.81 6.98 1.95
CA PHE A 12 -11.65 7.88 2.09
C PHE A 12 -10.36 7.45 1.37
N ASN A 13 -10.34 6.33 0.66
CA ASN A 13 -9.16 5.85 -0.05
C ASN A 13 -9.36 5.85 -1.56
N SER A 14 -8.26 5.97 -2.29
CA SER A 14 -8.22 5.83 -3.75
C SER A 14 -7.83 4.40 -4.12
N ALA A 15 -8.53 3.83 -5.09
CA ALA A 15 -8.08 2.58 -5.68
C ALA A 15 -6.90 2.80 -6.64
N VAL A 16 -6.08 1.78 -6.80
CA VAL A 16 -4.99 1.73 -7.77
C VAL A 16 -5.23 0.59 -8.75
N MET A 17 -4.72 0.73 -9.97
CA MET A 17 -4.84 -0.26 -11.03
C MET A 17 -3.46 -0.82 -11.36
N HIS A 18 -3.36 -2.14 -11.45
CA HIS A 18 -2.15 -2.83 -11.88
C HIS A 18 -2.52 -4.07 -12.70
N SER A 19 -1.93 -4.21 -13.89
CA SER A 19 -2.04 -5.42 -14.73
C SER A 19 -3.47 -5.94 -14.98
N GLY A 20 -4.44 -5.05 -15.17
CA GLY A 20 -5.85 -5.41 -15.43
C GLY A 20 -6.69 -5.66 -14.17
N TYR A 21 -6.14 -5.40 -12.99
CA TYR A 21 -6.83 -5.54 -11.71
C TYR A 21 -6.83 -4.22 -10.94
N VAL A 22 -7.86 -4.05 -10.10
CA VAL A 22 -8.04 -2.88 -9.24
C VAL A 22 -7.89 -3.31 -7.78
N TYR A 23 -7.10 -2.55 -7.03
CA TYR A 23 -6.83 -2.77 -5.62
C TYR A 23 -7.30 -1.55 -4.82
N GLY A 24 -7.96 -1.79 -3.69
CA GLY A 24 -8.41 -0.72 -2.80
C GLY A 24 -8.96 -1.25 -1.48
N LEU A 25 -9.20 -0.35 -0.52
CA LEU A 25 -9.74 -0.73 0.79
C LEU A 25 -11.28 -0.68 0.76
N ASP A 26 -11.90 -1.85 0.63
CA ASP A 26 -13.35 -2.03 0.67
C ASP A 26 -13.84 -2.21 2.11
N GLU A 27 -14.38 -1.14 2.70
CA GLU A 27 -14.73 -1.08 4.13
C GLU A 27 -13.52 -1.44 5.02
N GLY A 28 -12.35 -0.90 4.65
CA GLY A 28 -11.09 -1.04 5.38
C GLY A 28 -10.39 -2.39 5.24
N ILE A 29 -10.78 -3.20 4.26
CA ILE A 29 -10.11 -4.46 3.93
C ILE A 29 -9.60 -4.40 2.50
N LEU A 30 -8.33 -4.70 2.28
CA LEU A 30 -7.73 -4.70 0.95
C LEU A 30 -8.45 -5.74 0.06
N THR A 31 -8.86 -5.28 -1.11
CA THR A 31 -9.67 -6.04 -2.05
C THR A 31 -9.07 -5.91 -3.44
N CYS A 32 -8.97 -7.04 -4.14
CA CYS A 32 -8.61 -7.11 -5.56
C CYS A 32 -9.83 -7.44 -6.40
N LEU A 33 -10.04 -6.69 -7.47
CA LEU A 33 -11.08 -6.91 -8.47
C LEU A 33 -10.47 -7.04 -9.87
N ASN A 34 -11.04 -7.91 -10.68
CA ASN A 34 -10.78 -7.93 -12.11
C ASN A 34 -11.47 -6.72 -12.76
N LEU A 35 -10.71 -5.89 -13.48
CA LEU A 35 -11.22 -4.65 -14.08
C LEU A 35 -12.13 -4.89 -15.29
N GLU A 36 -11.98 -6.00 -16.00
CA GLU A 36 -12.76 -6.31 -17.20
C GLU A 36 -14.21 -6.64 -16.86
N ASN A 37 -14.43 -7.42 -15.80
CA ASN A 37 -15.74 -7.97 -15.45
C ASN A 37 -16.26 -7.59 -14.05
N GLY A 38 -15.47 -6.86 -13.26
CA GLY A 38 -15.83 -6.42 -11.91
C GLY A 38 -15.84 -7.54 -10.86
N LYS A 39 -15.41 -8.76 -11.20
CA LYS A 39 -15.37 -9.90 -10.27
C LYS A 39 -14.33 -9.65 -9.18
N ARG A 40 -14.71 -9.91 -7.93
CA ARG A 40 -13.77 -9.93 -6.82
C ARG A 40 -12.89 -11.16 -6.87
N MET A 41 -11.58 -10.94 -6.89
CA MET A 41 -10.58 -12.00 -6.84
C MET A 41 -10.38 -12.45 -5.39
N TRP A 42 -10.14 -11.49 -4.50
CA TRP A 42 -9.98 -11.73 -3.07
C TRP A 42 -10.25 -10.47 -2.24
N LYS A 43 -10.41 -10.66 -0.92
CA LYS A 43 -10.56 -9.59 0.08
C LYS A 43 -9.92 -10.03 1.40
N LYS A 44 -8.77 -9.45 1.77
CA LYS A 44 -7.95 -9.85 2.92
C LYS A 44 -7.07 -8.69 3.39
N GLY A 45 -6.61 -8.71 4.64
CA GLY A 45 -5.79 -7.64 5.24
C GLY A 45 -6.66 -6.46 5.68
N ARG A 46 -6.71 -6.19 6.99
CA ARG A 46 -7.55 -5.14 7.58
C ARG A 46 -6.69 -3.93 7.91
N TYR A 47 -7.02 -2.81 7.26
CA TYR A 47 -6.23 -1.58 7.29
C TYR A 47 -7.03 -0.36 7.77
N GLY A 48 -8.32 -0.51 8.09
CA GLY A 48 -9.18 0.59 8.52
C GLY A 48 -9.35 1.64 7.42
N TYR A 49 -9.47 2.91 7.78
CA TYR A 49 -9.46 4.02 6.81
C TYR A 49 -8.04 4.42 6.38
N GLY A 50 -7.18 3.42 6.18
CA GLY A 50 -5.85 3.60 5.65
C GLY A 50 -5.83 4.07 4.20
N GLN A 51 -4.63 4.22 3.67
CA GLN A 51 -4.37 4.69 2.31
C GLN A 51 -3.37 3.76 1.63
N LEU A 52 -3.41 3.67 0.30
CA LEU A 52 -2.47 2.84 -0.45
C LEU A 52 -1.86 3.60 -1.63
N LEU A 53 -0.62 3.23 -1.95
CA LEU A 53 0.09 3.61 -3.16
C LEU A 53 0.49 2.34 -3.91
N LEU A 54 0.47 2.41 -5.25
CA LEU A 54 1.12 1.40 -6.08
C LEU A 54 2.54 1.88 -6.36
N VAL A 55 3.52 1.03 -6.04
CA VAL A 55 4.94 1.25 -6.29
C VAL A 55 5.44 0.04 -7.07
N ASP A 56 5.61 0.21 -8.38
CA ASP A 56 5.87 -0.88 -9.33
C ASP A 56 4.80 -2.00 -9.21
N SER A 57 5.18 -3.18 -8.71
CA SER A 57 4.32 -4.36 -8.51
C SER A 57 3.89 -4.56 -7.05
N MET A 58 4.12 -3.56 -6.20
CA MET A 58 3.84 -3.60 -4.76
C MET A 58 2.82 -2.54 -4.34
N LEU A 59 1.95 -2.92 -3.42
CA LEU A 59 1.02 -2.04 -2.71
C LEU A 59 1.67 -1.63 -1.40
N LEU A 60 1.99 -0.35 -1.28
CA LEU A 60 2.43 0.27 -0.02
C LEU A 60 1.19 0.82 0.68
N ILE A 61 0.86 0.26 1.84
CA ILE A 61 -0.37 0.55 2.56
C ILE A 61 -0.02 1.21 3.89
N LEU A 62 -0.50 2.43 4.11
CA LEU A 62 -0.50 3.07 5.42
C LEU A 62 -1.84 2.78 6.11
N ALA A 63 -1.82 1.95 7.15
CA ALA A 63 -2.99 1.55 7.89
C ALA A 63 -3.47 2.63 8.88
N GLU A 64 -4.71 2.50 9.34
CA GLU A 64 -5.32 3.41 10.32
C GLU A 64 -4.57 3.51 11.65
N ASP A 65 -3.90 2.43 12.05
CA ASP A 65 -3.08 2.39 13.28
C ASP A 65 -1.68 3.00 13.10
N GLY A 66 -1.37 3.53 11.91
CA GLY A 66 -0.08 4.12 11.57
C GLY A 66 0.99 3.12 11.15
N SER A 67 0.66 1.83 11.00
CA SER A 67 1.57 0.86 10.41
C SER A 67 1.65 0.99 8.89
N VAL A 68 2.85 0.80 8.33
CA VAL A 68 3.09 0.69 6.89
C VAL A 68 3.32 -0.77 6.55
N GLU A 69 2.57 -1.28 5.58
CA GLU A 69 2.68 -2.64 5.08
C GLU A 69 2.96 -2.66 3.58
N LEU A 70 3.78 -3.62 3.16
CA LEU A 70 4.07 -3.87 1.75
C LEU A 70 3.40 -5.19 1.36
N VAL A 71 2.53 -5.15 0.35
CA VAL A 71 1.76 -6.30 -0.13
C VAL A 71 1.95 -6.41 -1.63
N LYS A 72 2.11 -7.62 -2.18
CA LYS A 72 2.20 -7.78 -3.64
C LYS A 72 0.87 -7.40 -4.32
N ALA A 73 0.95 -6.71 -5.46
CA ALA A 73 -0.18 -6.47 -6.33
C ALA A 73 -0.50 -7.72 -7.17
N ASP A 74 -0.82 -8.82 -6.48
CA ASP A 74 -1.04 -10.14 -7.07
C ASP A 74 -2.54 -10.48 -7.11
N PRO A 75 -3.14 -10.72 -8.29
CA PRO A 75 -4.55 -11.05 -8.39
C PRO A 75 -4.88 -12.48 -7.91
N GLU A 76 -3.91 -13.38 -7.82
CA GLU A 76 -4.14 -14.78 -7.44
C GLU A 76 -4.29 -14.92 -5.92
N ALA A 77 -3.50 -14.17 -5.15
CA ALA A 77 -3.54 -14.23 -3.69
C ALA A 77 -3.04 -12.96 -3.00
N TYR A 78 -3.55 -12.74 -1.79
CA TYR A 78 -2.96 -11.79 -0.86
C TYR A 78 -1.61 -12.31 -0.35
N SER A 79 -0.55 -11.53 -0.53
CA SER A 79 0.80 -11.84 -0.06
C SER A 79 1.46 -10.60 0.53
N GLN A 80 1.53 -10.53 1.86
CA GLN A 80 2.23 -9.48 2.59
C GLN A 80 3.73 -9.81 2.69
N VAL A 81 4.56 -8.83 2.34
CA VAL A 81 6.02 -8.97 2.27
C VAL A 81 6.69 -8.37 3.50
N ALA A 82 6.20 -7.22 3.97
CA ALA A 82 6.80 -6.51 5.10
C ALA A 82 5.75 -5.72 5.90
N LYS A 83 6.09 -5.42 7.15
CA LYS A 83 5.33 -4.53 8.04
C LYS A 83 6.29 -3.72 8.91
N LEU A 84 5.98 -2.45 9.08
CA LEU A 84 6.68 -1.51 9.96
C LEU A 84 5.66 -0.68 10.73
N GLN A 85 5.81 -0.55 12.05
CA GLN A 85 5.07 0.47 12.79
C GLN A 85 5.74 1.82 12.53
N ALA A 86 5.15 2.64 11.66
CA ALA A 86 5.79 3.86 11.18
C ALA A 86 5.51 5.06 12.10
N ILE A 87 4.25 5.23 12.49
CA ILE A 87 3.80 6.25 13.46
C ILE A 87 2.71 5.65 14.35
N SER A 88 2.40 6.28 15.48
CA SER A 88 1.30 5.88 16.37
C SER A 88 0.12 6.82 16.23
N GLY A 89 -1.09 6.32 16.46
CA GLY A 89 -2.32 7.11 16.47
C GLY A 89 -3.10 7.02 15.15
N GLN A 90 -4.31 7.57 15.15
CA GLN A 90 -5.24 7.46 14.03
C GLN A 90 -4.68 8.13 12.77
N THR A 91 -4.50 7.35 11.72
CA THR A 91 -3.79 7.77 10.51
C THR A 91 -4.63 7.54 9.26
N TRP A 92 -5.26 8.60 8.75
CA TRP A 92 -6.10 8.54 7.55
C TRP A 92 -5.52 9.32 6.35
N ASN A 93 -4.34 9.93 6.54
CA ASN A 93 -3.68 10.73 5.51
C ASN A 93 -2.98 9.84 4.48
N HIS A 94 -2.87 10.33 3.25
CA HIS A 94 -2.14 9.62 2.20
C HIS A 94 -0.63 9.69 2.48
N PRO A 95 0.11 8.58 2.42
CA PRO A 95 1.56 8.63 2.41
C PRO A 95 2.05 9.29 1.11
N ALA A 96 3.28 9.79 1.12
CA ALA A 96 3.96 10.25 -0.09
C ALA A 96 5.29 9.52 -0.25
N LEU A 97 5.63 9.14 -1.48
CA LEU A 97 6.90 8.52 -1.82
C LEU A 97 7.62 9.41 -2.83
N ALA A 98 8.82 9.87 -2.48
CA ALA A 98 9.63 10.71 -3.35
C ALA A 98 11.12 10.49 -3.10
N GLN A 99 11.90 10.33 -4.17
CA GLN A 99 13.37 10.16 -4.09
C GLN A 99 13.81 9.09 -3.08
N GLY A 100 13.18 7.91 -3.13
CA GLY A 100 13.47 6.81 -2.21
C GLY A 100 12.96 7.03 -0.78
N LYS A 101 12.34 8.15 -0.45
CA LYS A 101 11.86 8.47 0.91
C LYS A 101 10.35 8.37 1.02
N LEU A 102 9.90 7.61 2.01
CA LEU A 102 8.50 7.49 2.40
C LEU A 102 8.18 8.48 3.52
N PHE A 103 7.23 9.38 3.24
CA PHE A 103 6.69 10.35 4.17
C PHE A 103 5.32 9.89 4.65
N VAL A 104 5.16 9.80 5.97
CA VAL A 104 3.89 9.46 6.63
C VAL A 104 3.57 10.52 7.68
N ARG A 105 2.29 10.76 7.92
CA ARG A 105 1.84 11.65 8.99
C ARG A 105 0.43 11.34 9.44
N ASN A 106 0.09 11.83 10.62
CA ASN A 106 -1.28 11.96 11.09
C ASN A 106 -1.51 13.39 11.65
N SER A 107 -2.49 13.57 12.54
CA SER A 107 -2.78 14.86 13.18
C SER A 107 -1.77 15.28 14.24
N GLU A 108 -0.93 14.36 14.73
CA GLU A 108 -0.05 14.58 15.88
C GLU A 108 1.43 14.51 15.51
N MET A 109 1.78 13.72 14.49
CA MET A 109 3.16 13.46 14.13
C MET A 109 3.36 13.20 12.63
N ALA A 110 4.62 13.33 12.20
CA ALA A 110 5.09 12.96 10.88
C ALA A 110 6.44 12.23 10.99
N ALA A 111 6.70 11.31 10.08
CA ALA A 111 7.95 10.57 9.98
C ALA A 111 8.38 10.42 8.52
N CYS A 112 9.68 10.25 8.32
CA CYS A 112 10.31 10.02 7.02
C CYS A 112 11.19 8.77 7.12
N PHE A 113 10.99 7.83 6.21
CA PHE A 113 11.77 6.59 6.12
C PHE A 113 12.54 6.57 4.81
N ASP A 114 13.84 6.28 4.88
CA ASP A 114 14.65 6.05 3.69
C ASP A 114 14.47 4.59 3.24
N LEU A 115 14.02 4.42 2.00
CA LEU A 115 13.82 3.12 1.35
C LEU A 115 14.88 2.86 0.26
N SER A 116 15.91 3.70 0.18
CA SER A 116 17.02 3.53 -0.76
C SER A 116 17.80 2.24 -0.43
N PRO A 117 18.34 1.53 -1.43
CA PRO A 117 19.08 0.29 -1.20
C PRO A 117 20.24 0.46 -0.23
N VAL A 118 20.44 -0.54 0.63
CA VAL A 118 21.53 -0.56 1.63
C VAL A 118 22.93 -0.46 0.98
N SER A 119 23.09 -0.82 -0.29
CA SER A 119 24.35 -0.71 -1.02
C SER A 119 24.89 0.72 -1.12
N GLU A 120 24.05 1.74 -0.92
CA GLU A 120 24.49 3.15 -0.88
C GLU A 120 25.10 3.57 0.47
N PHE A 121 25.07 2.68 1.47
CA PHE A 121 25.63 2.92 2.82
C PHE A 121 26.92 2.14 3.10
N LEU A 122 27.39 1.30 2.17
CA LEU A 122 28.66 0.60 2.30
C LEU A 122 29.80 1.43 1.69
N PRO A 123 30.90 1.71 2.42
CA PRO A 123 32.11 2.18 1.78
C PRO A 123 32.58 1.15 0.75
N ALA A 124 33.18 1.63 -0.35
CA ALA A 124 33.53 0.86 -1.54
C ALA A 124 34.51 -0.32 -1.35
N GLU A 125 34.87 -0.70 -0.12
CA GLU A 125 35.85 -1.74 0.18
C GLU A 125 35.24 -3.12 0.49
N GLU A 126 33.92 -3.26 0.57
CA GLU A 126 33.26 -4.53 0.95
C GLU A 126 32.27 -5.06 -0.10
N THR A 127 32.55 -4.83 -1.39
CA THR A 127 31.78 -5.42 -2.50
C THR A 127 32.54 -6.51 -3.28
N ASP A 128 33.68 -6.98 -2.76
CA ASP A 128 34.45 -8.08 -3.36
C ASP A 128 34.93 -9.11 -2.32
N ARG A 129 33.97 -9.77 -1.64
CA ARG A 129 34.16 -11.04 -0.94
C ARG A 129 32.92 -11.93 -1.04
#